data_AF-A0A8J7AXG9-F1
#
_entry.id   AF-A0A8J7AXG9-F1
#
_cell.length_a   1.000
_cell.length_b   1.000
_cell.length_c   1.000
_cell.angle_alpha   90.00
_cell.angle_beta   90.00
_cell.angle_gamma   90.00
#
_symmetry.space_group_name_H-M   'P 1'
#
loop_
_entity.id
_entity.type
_entity.pdbx_description
1 polymer ?
#
loop_
_entity_poly.entity_id
_entity_poly.type
_entity_poly.pdbx_seq_one_letter_code
_entity_poly.pdbx_strand_id
1 'polypeptide(L)'
;MTILSTVLPTSQAAGWLIGALLNTALLAIAWASPKKLLTPAGYLHAWVLGVIVWGCLGWRGYIVIMAYFLAGTAVTRLGKQRKEAAGIAEGRSGVRGPENVWGSALAGTVCAIAIAILSVVAAPASQQLWLPLLDLAYV
;
A
#
# COMPACT_ATOMS: atom_id res chain seq x y z
N MET A 1 20.99 13.46 23.26
CA MET A 1 19.62 13.73 22.75
C MET A 1 19.65 14.51 21.42
N THR A 2 20.68 14.30 20.58
CA THR A 2 20.94 15.14 19.38
C THR A 2 21.10 14.31 18.10
N ILE A 3 21.25 12.98 18.23
CA ILE A 3 21.43 12.06 17.09
C ILE A 3 20.08 11.52 16.60
N LEU A 4 19.06 11.43 17.45
CA LEU A 4 17.71 11.02 17.01
C LEU A 4 17.00 12.10 16.18
N SER A 5 17.24 13.38 16.49
CA SER A 5 16.61 14.51 15.80
C SER A 5 17.17 14.79 14.41
N THR A 6 18.34 14.22 14.06
CA THR A 6 18.94 14.32 12.73
C THR A 6 18.57 13.16 11.82
N VAL A 7 18.18 12.00 12.37
CA VAL A 7 17.87 10.78 11.58
C VAL A 7 16.40 10.70 11.19
N LEU A 8 15.48 11.27 11.97
CA LEU A 8 14.07 11.43 11.62
C LEU A 8 13.59 12.81 12.11
N PRO A 9 13.38 13.80 11.23
CA PRO A 9 12.73 15.04 11.66
C PRO A 9 11.37 14.68 12.29
N THR A 10 10.95 15.42 13.31
CA THR A 10 9.72 15.14 14.08
C THR A 10 8.48 15.00 13.18
N SER A 11 8.45 15.70 12.05
CA SER A 11 7.44 15.59 11.00
C SER A 11 7.38 14.20 10.36
N GLN A 12 8.52 13.53 10.20
CA GLN A 12 8.62 12.21 9.59
C GLN A 12 8.14 11.13 10.56
N ALA A 13 8.59 11.17 11.82
CA ALA A 13 8.11 10.26 12.87
C ALA A 13 6.59 10.39 13.10
N ALA A 14 6.08 11.63 13.12
CA ALA A 14 4.63 11.88 13.15
C ALA A 14 3.92 11.30 11.91
N GLY A 15 4.53 11.40 10.73
CA GLY A 15 4.03 10.80 9.49
C GLY A 15 3.86 9.28 9.59
N TRP A 16 4.88 8.56 10.08
CA TRP A 16 4.83 7.12 10.30
C TRP A 16 3.75 6.72 11.31
N LEU A 17 3.60 7.48 12.41
CA LEU A 17 2.54 7.26 13.39
C LEU A 17 1.15 7.48 12.80
N ILE A 18 0.95 8.56 12.04
CA ILE A 18 -0.32 8.83 11.34
C ILE A 18 -0.64 7.68 10.38
N GLY A 19 0.35 7.21 9.61
CA GLY A 19 0.21 6.05 8.73
C GLY A 19 -0.21 4.80 9.48
N ALA A 20 0.45 4.49 10.61
CA ALA A 20 0.10 3.33 11.45
C ALA A 20 -1.33 3.45 12.00
N LEU A 21 -1.72 4.61 12.53
CA LEU A 21 -3.05 4.84 13.08
C LEU A 21 -4.14 4.74 12.00
N LEU A 22 -3.92 5.38 10.85
CA LEU A 22 -4.84 5.32 9.72
C LEU A 22 -5.03 3.87 9.24
N ASN A 23 -3.95 3.14 9.01
CA ASN A 23 -4.03 1.76 8.53
C ASN A 23 -4.67 0.83 9.58
N THR A 24 -4.47 1.12 10.87
CA THR A 24 -5.14 0.39 11.96
C THR A 24 -6.65 0.64 11.97
N ALA A 25 -7.07 1.90 11.78
CA ALA A 25 -8.48 2.25 11.67
C ALA A 25 -9.14 1.57 10.45
N LEU A 26 -8.49 1.62 9.28
CA LEU A 26 -8.96 0.95 8.07
C LEU A 26 -9.02 -0.57 8.24
N LEU A 27 -8.01 -1.17 8.89
CA LEU A 27 -8.01 -2.59 9.23
C LEU A 27 -9.19 -2.95 10.13
N ALA A 28 -9.48 -2.15 11.16
CA ALA A 28 -10.62 -2.38 12.05
C ALA A 28 -11.95 -2.34 11.28
N ILE A 29 -12.12 -1.37 10.38
CA ILE A 29 -13.30 -1.27 9.51
C ILE A 29 -13.41 -2.50 8.59
N ALA A 30 -12.31 -2.88 7.93
CA ALA A 30 -12.28 -4.03 7.03
C ALA A 30 -12.50 -5.37 7.77
N TRP A 31 -12.06 -5.45 9.03
CA TRP A 31 -12.30 -6.60 9.88
C TRP A 31 -13.76 -6.69 10.33
N ALA A 32 -14.41 -5.58 10.65
CA ALA A 32 -15.83 -5.55 11.01
C ALA A 32 -16.76 -5.84 9.81
N SER A 33 -16.29 -5.66 8.57
CA SER A 33 -17.09 -5.90 7.37
C SER A 33 -17.48 -7.38 7.21
N PRO A 34 -18.75 -7.68 6.88
CA PRO A 34 -19.23 -9.05 6.69
C PRO A 34 -18.64 -9.72 5.45
N LYS A 35 -18.27 -8.93 4.43
CA LYS A 35 -17.64 -9.43 3.20
C LYS A 35 -16.13 -9.29 3.30
N LYS A 36 -15.48 -10.33 3.81
CA LYS A 36 -14.01 -10.39 3.93
C LYS A 36 -13.36 -10.23 2.55
N LEU A 37 -12.44 -9.29 2.47
CA LEU A 37 -11.67 -8.99 1.25
C LEU A 37 -10.37 -9.79 1.21
N LEU A 38 -9.76 -9.92 2.38
CA LEU A 38 -8.46 -10.53 2.58
C LEU A 38 -8.57 -11.63 3.64
N THR A 39 -7.64 -12.58 3.59
CA THR A 39 -7.38 -13.49 4.71
C THR A 39 -6.80 -12.71 5.90
N PRO A 40 -6.80 -13.25 7.12
CA PRO A 40 -6.16 -12.59 8.26
C PRO A 40 -4.70 -12.21 8.00
N ALA A 41 -3.93 -13.09 7.36
CA ALA A 41 -2.56 -12.79 6.95
C ALA A 41 -2.51 -11.71 5.84
N GLY A 42 -3.44 -11.74 4.89
CA GLY A 42 -3.55 -10.72 3.85
C GLY A 42 -3.82 -9.32 4.43
N TYR A 43 -4.64 -9.23 5.48
CA TYR A 43 -4.89 -7.98 6.20
C TYR A 43 -3.64 -7.43 6.90
N LEU A 44 -2.87 -8.30 7.57
CA LEU A 44 -1.59 -7.89 8.18
C LEU A 44 -0.61 -7.36 7.13
N HIS A 45 -0.49 -8.04 5.99
CA HIS A 45 0.41 -7.63 4.92
C HIS A 45 -0.06 -6.32 4.26
N ALA A 46 -1.36 -6.15 4.06
CA ALA A 46 -1.93 -4.90 3.56
C ALA A 46 -1.70 -3.74 4.53
N TRP A 47 -1.80 -3.99 5.85
CA TRP A 47 -1.47 -2.99 6.87
C TRP A 47 0.00 -2.58 6.79
N VAL A 48 0.93 -3.54 6.76
CA VAL A 48 2.37 -3.26 6.65
C VAL A 48 2.68 -2.42 5.41
N LEU A 49 2.12 -2.84 4.26
CA LEU A 49 2.32 -2.15 2.99
C LEU A 49 1.78 -0.72 3.02
N GLY A 50 0.57 -0.53 3.56
CA GLY A 50 -0.02 0.79 3.70
C GLY A 50 0.76 1.72 4.62
N VAL A 51 1.33 1.20 5.72
CA VAL A 51 2.20 1.99 6.61
C VAL A 51 3.49 2.38 5.90
N ILE A 52 4.14 1.46 5.17
CA ILE A 52 5.35 1.73 4.39
C ILE A 52 5.08 2.83 3.36
N VAL A 53 4.02 2.69 2.55
CA VAL A 53 3.71 3.66 1.50
C VAL A 53 3.39 5.04 2.09
N TRP A 54 2.62 5.11 3.18
CA TRP A 54 2.35 6.38 3.85
C TRP A 54 3.64 7.01 4.41
N GLY A 55 4.49 6.21 5.05
CA GLY A 55 5.76 6.69 5.59
C GLY A 55 6.72 7.20 4.51
N CYS A 56 6.74 6.57 3.33
CA CYS A 56 7.61 6.93 2.23
C CYS A 56 7.10 8.11 1.38
N LEU A 57 5.81 8.12 1.02
CA LEU A 57 5.24 9.05 0.03
C LEU A 57 4.09 9.91 0.59
N GLY A 58 3.74 9.74 1.86
CA GLY A 58 2.63 10.44 2.50
C GLY A 58 1.28 10.13 1.86
N TRP A 59 0.34 11.05 2.04
CA TRP A 59 -1.04 10.90 1.57
C TRP A 59 -1.17 10.80 0.05
N ARG A 60 -0.25 11.41 -0.71
CA ARG A 60 -0.28 11.44 -2.18
C ARG A 60 -0.05 10.05 -2.76
N GLY A 61 1.04 9.38 -2.35
CA GLY A 61 1.28 7.99 -2.76
C GLY A 61 0.19 7.07 -2.22
N TYR A 62 -0.22 7.26 -0.97
CA TYR A 62 -1.24 6.42 -0.35
C TYR A 62 -2.59 6.42 -1.09
N ILE A 63 -3.02 7.55 -1.66
CA ILE A 63 -4.25 7.61 -2.46
C ILE A 63 -4.14 6.76 -3.73
N VAL A 64 -2.99 6.77 -4.42
CA VAL A 64 -2.78 6.00 -5.65
C VAL A 64 -2.97 4.51 -5.36
N ILE A 65 -2.28 3.99 -4.33
CA ILE A 65 -2.37 2.56 -4.02
C ILE A 65 -3.75 2.16 -3.49
N MET A 66 -4.42 3.05 -2.76
CA MET A 66 -5.79 2.82 -2.30
C MET A 66 -6.77 2.79 -3.48
N ALA A 67 -6.63 3.71 -4.44
CA ALA A 67 -7.43 3.73 -5.65
C ALA A 67 -7.25 2.43 -6.45
N TYR A 68 -6.01 2.00 -6.65
CA TYR A 68 -5.69 0.73 -7.31
C TYR A 68 -6.29 -0.48 -6.59
N PHE A 69 -6.15 -0.55 -5.26
CA PHE A 69 -6.71 -1.64 -4.45
C PHE A 69 -8.24 -1.68 -4.53
N LEU A 70 -8.91 -0.53 -4.40
CA LEU A 70 -10.37 -0.41 -4.47
C LEU A 70 -10.90 -0.75 -5.87
N ALA A 71 -10.26 -0.23 -6.93
CA ALA A 71 -10.61 -0.55 -8.31
C ALA A 71 -10.44 -2.04 -8.60
N GLY A 72 -9.28 -2.62 -8.23
CA GLY A 72 -9.03 -4.06 -8.39
C GLY A 72 -10.03 -4.91 -7.61
N THR A 73 -10.42 -4.48 -6.41
CA THR A 73 -11.46 -5.14 -5.61
C THR A 73 -12.83 -5.08 -6.27
N ALA A 74 -13.22 -3.93 -6.81
CA ALA A 74 -14.49 -3.74 -7.51
C ALA A 74 -14.59 -4.65 -8.73
N VAL A 75 -13.55 -4.66 -9.57
CA VAL A 75 -13.48 -5.53 -10.77
C VAL A 75 -13.56 -7.01 -10.38
N THR A 76 -12.88 -7.42 -9.31
CA THR A 76 -12.92 -8.82 -8.84
C THR A 76 -14.30 -9.23 -8.35
N ARG A 77 -15.01 -8.33 -7.63
CA ARG A 77 -16.37 -8.61 -7.15
C ARG A 77 -17.39 -8.72 -8.28
N LEU A 78 -17.28 -7.87 -9.30
CA LEU A 78 -18.13 -7.95 -10.49
C LEU A 78 -17.89 -9.26 -11.27
N GLY A 79 -16.62 -9.65 -11.44
CA GLY A 79 -16.26 -10.92 -12.07
C GLY A 79 -16.74 -12.13 -11.28
N LYS A 80 -16.68 -12.06 -9.95
CA LYS A 80 -17.17 -13.13 -9.06
C LYS A 80 -18.66 -13.38 -9.21
N GLN A 81 -19.50 -12.32 -9.23
CA GLN A 81 -20.94 -12.47 -9.45
C GLN A 81 -21.26 -13.19 -10.76
N ARG A 82 -20.50 -12.88 -11.82
CA ARG A 82 -20.63 -13.56 -13.12
C ARG A 82 -20.19 -15.03 -13.06
N LYS A 83 -19.06 -15.31 -12.39
CA LYS A 83 -18.54 -16.69 -12.23
C LYS A 83 -19.47 -17.55 -11.34
N GLU A 84 -20.06 -16.98 -10.29
CA GLU A 84 -21.05 -17.65 -9.44
C GLU A 84 -22.33 -17.94 -10.21
N ALA A 85 -22.85 -16.98 -10.99
CA ALA A 85 -24.02 -17.19 -11.84
C ALA A 85 -23.79 -18.25 -12.93
N ALA A 86 -22.55 -18.40 -13.39
CA ALA A 86 -22.14 -19.41 -14.36
C ALA A 86 -21.74 -20.77 -13.73
N GLY A 87 -21.81 -20.92 -12.40
CA GLY A 87 -21.49 -22.18 -11.72
C GLY A 87 -20.01 -22.56 -11.70
N ILE A 88 -19.10 -21.64 -12.05
CA ILE A 88 -17.64 -21.86 -12.18
C ILE A 88 -16.85 -21.15 -11.07
N ALA A 89 -17.46 -20.92 -9.91
CA ALA A 89 -16.85 -20.16 -8.83
C ALA A 89 -15.63 -20.87 -8.21
N GLU A 90 -14.48 -20.20 -8.15
CA GLU A 90 -13.25 -20.70 -7.54
C GLU A 90 -13.34 -20.80 -5.99
N GLY A 91 -12.61 -21.76 -5.43
CA GLY A 91 -12.77 -22.29 -4.06
C GLY A 91 -12.51 -21.35 -2.88
N ARG A 92 -12.10 -20.10 -3.08
CA ARG A 92 -11.99 -19.10 -2.00
C ARG A 92 -12.98 -17.96 -2.10
N SER A 93 -13.96 -18.03 -3.00
CA SER A 93 -14.99 -17.00 -3.14
C SER A 93 -14.38 -15.58 -3.32
N GLY A 94 -13.20 -15.50 -3.97
CA GLY A 94 -12.50 -14.24 -4.25
C GLY A 94 -11.76 -13.57 -3.06
N VAL A 95 -11.62 -14.23 -1.90
CA VAL A 95 -10.83 -13.71 -0.78
C VAL A 95 -9.33 -13.80 -1.10
N ARG A 96 -8.62 -12.67 -0.96
CA ARG A 96 -7.21 -12.52 -1.34
C ARG A 96 -6.24 -12.84 -0.20
N GLY A 97 -5.18 -13.59 -0.48
CA GLY A 97 -4.10 -13.89 0.47
C GLY A 97 -2.95 -12.87 0.40
N PRO A 98 -1.93 -13.03 1.27
CA PRO A 98 -0.66 -12.31 1.21
C PRO A 98 -0.02 -12.26 -0.18
N GLU A 99 -0.06 -13.38 -0.90
CA GLU A 99 0.47 -13.55 -2.24
C GLU A 99 -0.20 -12.61 -3.25
N ASN A 100 -1.52 -12.41 -3.11
CA ASN A 100 -2.27 -11.49 -3.96
C ASN A 100 -1.95 -10.03 -3.60
N VAL A 101 -1.72 -9.72 -2.32
CA VAL A 101 -1.37 -8.36 -1.86
C VAL A 101 0.00 -7.97 -2.42
N TRP A 102 1.03 -8.76 -2.15
CA TRP A 102 2.38 -8.48 -2.63
C TRP A 102 2.49 -8.57 -4.14
N GLY A 103 1.84 -9.56 -4.78
CA GLY A 103 1.83 -9.67 -6.24
C GLY A 103 1.24 -8.45 -6.93
N SER A 104 0.33 -7.72 -6.27
CA SER A 104 -0.29 -6.52 -6.85
C SER A 104 0.45 -5.22 -6.53
N ALA A 105 1.20 -5.17 -5.42
CA ALA A 105 1.68 -3.90 -4.84
C ALA A 105 3.19 -3.86 -4.55
N LEU A 106 3.92 -4.96 -4.75
CA LEU A 106 5.36 -5.02 -4.46
C LEU A 106 6.16 -3.99 -5.28
N ALA A 107 5.92 -3.91 -6.59
CA ALA A 107 6.65 -2.98 -7.46
C ALA A 107 6.47 -1.52 -7.03
N GLY A 108 5.22 -1.09 -6.78
CA GLY A 108 4.94 0.24 -6.25
C GLY A 108 5.55 0.47 -4.87
N THR A 109 5.54 -0.53 -3.99
CA THR A 109 6.17 -0.44 -2.66
C THR A 109 7.69 -0.25 -2.77
N VAL A 110 8.36 -0.98 -3.67
CA VAL A 110 9.78 -0.83 -3.95
C VAL A 110 10.08 0.57 -4.51
N CYS A 111 9.25 1.07 -5.42
CA CYS A 111 9.39 2.43 -5.95
C CYS A 111 9.23 3.49 -4.85
N ALA A 112 8.23 3.34 -3.97
CA ALA A 112 8.01 4.24 -2.84
C ALA A 112 9.23 4.29 -1.90
N ILE A 113 9.79 3.13 -1.56
CA ILE A 113 11.00 3.04 -0.72
C ILE A 113 12.19 3.68 -1.43
N ALA A 114 12.39 3.39 -2.72
CA ALA A 114 13.48 3.95 -3.51
C ALA A 114 13.39 5.49 -3.61
N ILE A 115 12.20 6.05 -3.83
CA ILE A 115 11.95 7.49 -3.82
C ILE A 115 12.33 8.08 -2.47
N ALA A 116 11.86 7.49 -1.37
CA ALA A 116 12.16 7.96 -0.02
C ALA A 116 13.67 7.99 0.26
N ILE A 117 14.39 6.92 -0.09
CA ILE A 117 15.85 6.84 0.11
C ILE A 117 16.57 7.87 -0.77
N LEU A 118 16.31 7.89 -2.08
CA LEU A 118 17.02 8.77 -3.02
C LEU A 118 16.75 10.25 -2.74
N SER A 119 15.57 10.60 -2.23
CA SER A 119 15.25 11.97 -1.82
C SER A 119 16.17 12.51 -0.71
N VAL A 120 16.78 11.61 0.08
CA VAL A 120 17.67 11.96 1.19
C VAL A 120 19.13 11.79 0.81
N VAL A 121 19.50 10.71 0.10
CA VAL A 121 20.92 10.31 -0.05
C VAL A 121 21.52 10.66 -1.42
N ALA A 122 20.71 10.89 -2.46
CA ALA A 122 21.22 11.07 -3.81
C ALA A 122 21.63 12.51 -4.09
N ALA A 123 22.67 12.70 -4.92
CA ALA A 123 23.07 14.01 -5.40
C ALA A 123 21.96 14.67 -6.24
N PRO A 124 21.89 16.02 -6.30
CA PRO A 124 20.81 16.72 -7.01
C PRO A 124 20.65 16.30 -8.48
N ALA A 125 21.75 16.08 -9.20
CA ALA A 125 21.70 15.61 -10.59
C ALA A 125 21.05 14.23 -10.72
N SER A 126 21.35 13.31 -9.79
CA SER A 126 20.73 11.99 -9.74
C SER A 126 19.25 12.07 -9.36
N GLN A 127 18.87 12.97 -8.44
CA GLN A 127 17.48 13.17 -8.05
C GLN A 127 16.62 13.66 -9.23
N GLN A 128 17.12 14.63 -10.00
CA GLN A 128 16.43 15.16 -11.18
C GLN A 128 16.16 14.10 -12.24
N LEU A 129 17.03 13.09 -12.35
CA LEU A 129 16.85 11.98 -13.28
C LEU A 129 15.93 10.89 -12.72
N TRP A 130 16.22 10.40 -11.51
CA TRP A 130 15.62 9.15 -11.01
C TRP A 130 14.26 9.33 -10.34
N LEU A 131 14.02 10.44 -9.63
CA LEU A 131 12.76 10.61 -8.90
C LEU A 131 11.54 10.65 -9.83
N PRO A 132 11.55 11.37 -10.97
CA PRO A 132 10.40 11.36 -11.88
C PRO A 132 10.14 9.99 -12.52
N LEU A 133 11.20 9.23 -12.81
CA LEU A 133 11.08 7.89 -13.39
C LEU A 133 10.47 6.89 -12.39
N LEU A 134 10.88 6.98 -11.12
CA LEU A 134 10.33 6.14 -10.06
C LEU A 134 8.90 6.55 -9.70
N ASP A 135 8.56 7.84 -9.76
CA ASP A 135 7.19 8.32 -9.55
C ASP A 135 6.26 7.83 -10.68
N LEU A 136 6.75 7.82 -11.92
CA LEU A 136 6.03 7.21 -13.04
C LEU A 136 5.87 5.70 -12.86
N ALA A 137 6.90 5.00 -12.41
CA ALA A 137 6.84 3.56 -12.16
C ALA A 137 5.97 3.17 -10.95
N TYR A 138 5.67 4.13 -10.07
CA TYR A 138 4.83 3.93 -8.90
C TYR A 138 3.33 3.90 -9.24
N VAL A 139 2.91 4.65 -10.26
CA VAL A 139 1.50 4.78 -10.71
C VAL A 139 1.10 3.64 -11.62
#